data_AF-A0A160KQV2-F1
#
_entry.id   AF-A0A160KQV2-F1
#
_cell.length_a   1.000
_cell.length_b   1.000
_cell.length_c   1.000
_cell.angle_alpha   90.00
_cell.angle_beta   90.00
_cell.angle_gamma   90.00
#
_symmetry.space_group_name_H-M   'P 1'
#
loop_
_entity.id
_entity.type
_entity.pdbx_description
1 polymer ?
#
loop_
_entity_poly.entity_id
_entity_poly.type
_entity_poly.pdbx_seq_one_letter_code
_entity_poly.pdbx_strand_id
1 'polypeptide(L)'
;MRQFTTTASTTAPTTAPGPRWPRGRLLVAGVACGALAFGSLATAPLAVAAPAQISAVSVTAAAWPVVAQGENSANVRTIQHLLNAAGQSVDADGVFGSGTAAAVTAFQSARGLSADGIVGQQTWSALITTVSSGDSGETVTALQVQLNKTGAGLSVDGEFGAATLAAVKGFQSAAGLTVDGVVGPQTWQSLVGSGSGSTPDPGQPGETFATLSDEQLSNVRTIIAEGKTAGVPEYGWVIAIATAMQESRLRNLSGGDRDSVGLFQQRPSSGWGTAAELIDPVSASRAFYGAANSPTSNSGLLDVPGWESLSVTVAAQAVQKSGVPDAYAQWETLAREAVESEG
;
A
#
# COMPACT_ATOMS: atom_id res chain seq x y z
N MET A 1 48.67 -16.59 -39.93
CA MET A 1 48.80 -15.33 -40.68
C MET A 1 47.42 -14.68 -40.70
N ARG A 2 47.14 -13.49 -40.17
CA ARG A 2 47.95 -12.37 -39.67
C ARG A 2 47.26 -11.78 -38.44
N GLN A 3 48.08 -11.33 -37.50
CA GLN A 3 47.70 -10.57 -36.31
C GLN A 3 47.45 -9.10 -36.71
N PHE A 4 46.51 -8.43 -36.04
CA PHE A 4 46.50 -6.99 -35.89
C PHE A 4 46.36 -6.63 -34.40
N THR A 5 47.49 -6.24 -33.84
CA THR A 5 47.66 -5.54 -32.57
C THR A 5 47.28 -4.07 -32.75
N THR A 6 46.42 -3.54 -31.88
CA THR A 6 46.28 -2.09 -31.69
C THR A 6 46.21 -1.79 -30.20
N THR A 7 47.23 -1.08 -29.72
CA THR A 7 47.39 -0.50 -28.39
C THR A 7 46.91 0.95 -28.36
N ALA A 8 46.18 1.36 -27.32
CA ALA A 8 46.08 2.75 -26.83
C ALA A 8 45.55 2.71 -25.38
N SER A 9 46.37 2.95 -24.34
CA SER A 9 46.77 4.24 -23.74
C SER A 9 45.64 5.03 -23.05
N THR A 10 45.55 4.78 -21.74
CA THR A 10 45.35 5.69 -20.60
C THR A 10 44.90 7.14 -20.85
N THR A 11 43.78 7.54 -20.23
CA THR A 11 43.69 8.81 -19.46
C THR A 11 42.42 8.84 -18.60
N ALA A 12 42.61 9.05 -17.30
CA ALA A 12 41.55 9.31 -16.31
C ALA A 12 41.19 10.80 -16.28
N PRO A 13 39.93 11.20 -16.03
CA PRO A 13 39.59 12.57 -15.71
C PRO A 13 39.55 12.82 -14.19
N THR A 14 40.30 13.84 -13.83
CA THR A 14 40.49 14.51 -12.54
C THR A 14 39.20 15.05 -11.92
N THR A 15 39.09 14.90 -10.59
CA THR A 15 38.11 15.49 -9.68
C THR A 15 38.30 17.01 -9.52
N ALA A 16 37.19 17.76 -9.45
CA ALA A 16 37.16 19.15 -9.00
C ALA A 16 35.97 19.41 -8.03
N PRO A 17 36.10 20.34 -7.06
CA PRO A 17 35.38 20.30 -5.79
C PRO A 17 34.06 21.10 -5.75
N GLY A 18 33.17 20.71 -4.84
CA GLY A 18 31.84 21.29 -4.63
C GLY A 18 31.81 22.67 -3.94
N PRO A 19 30.66 23.37 -4.01
CA PRO A 19 30.49 24.70 -3.44
C PRO A 19 30.26 24.67 -1.92
N ARG A 20 31.04 25.49 -1.21
CA ARG A 20 30.98 25.73 0.24
C ARG A 20 29.94 26.82 0.55
N TRP A 21 28.96 26.52 1.40
CA TRP A 21 28.03 27.50 1.95
C TRP A 21 28.56 28.02 3.30
N PRO A 22 28.63 29.34 3.54
CA PRO A 22 29.12 29.89 4.80
C PRO A 22 28.08 29.75 5.92
N ARG A 23 28.53 29.21 7.06
CA ARG A 23 27.78 29.15 8.32
C ARG A 23 27.91 30.49 9.07
N GLY A 24 26.84 31.28 9.07
CA GLY A 24 26.70 32.43 9.96
C GLY A 24 26.27 31.99 11.36
N ARG A 25 27.20 32.04 12.32
CA ARG A 25 26.92 32.04 13.76
C ARG A 25 26.45 33.45 14.16
N LEU A 26 25.33 33.57 14.86
CA LEU A 26 25.02 34.78 15.63
C LEU A 26 24.99 34.45 17.12
N LEU A 27 25.83 35.16 17.87
CA LEU A 27 25.98 35.10 19.32
C LEU A 27 24.97 36.03 20.00
N VAL A 28 24.62 35.60 21.21
CA VAL A 28 23.76 36.20 22.24
C VAL A 28 24.22 37.61 22.65
N ALA A 29 23.27 38.49 22.98
CA ALA A 29 23.47 39.55 23.99
C ALA A 29 22.13 39.91 24.66
N GLY A 30 22.01 39.58 25.94
CA GLY A 30 21.02 40.18 26.83
C GLY A 30 21.60 41.43 27.47
N VAL A 31 20.78 42.47 27.62
CA VAL A 31 21.01 43.57 28.57
C VAL A 31 19.65 44.02 29.10
N ALA A 32 19.51 43.99 30.42
CA ALA A 32 18.45 44.65 31.17
C ALA A 32 19.03 45.93 31.81
N CYS A 33 18.29 47.05 31.80
CA CYS A 33 18.32 48.06 32.86
C CYS A 33 17.27 49.18 32.65
N GLY A 34 16.38 49.37 33.64
CA GLY A 34 16.17 50.64 34.35
C GLY A 34 15.55 51.88 33.68
N ALA A 35 14.22 51.97 33.76
CA ALA A 35 13.43 53.02 34.44
C ALA A 35 13.24 54.48 33.92
N LEU A 36 11.98 54.93 34.12
CA LEU A 36 11.41 56.28 34.34
C LEU A 36 10.91 57.16 33.16
N ALA A 37 9.61 56.99 32.88
CA ALA A 37 8.51 57.97 32.81
C ALA A 37 8.72 59.38 32.22
N PHE A 38 7.99 59.69 31.14
CA PHE A 38 7.27 60.96 30.96
C PHE A 38 5.99 60.73 30.13
N GLY A 39 4.90 61.37 30.56
CA GLY A 39 3.56 61.21 30.00
C GLY A 39 3.43 61.73 28.56
N SER A 40 2.72 60.95 27.76
CA SER A 40 2.06 61.42 26.54
C SER A 40 0.76 60.66 26.40
N LEU A 41 -0.34 61.39 26.19
CA LEU A 41 -1.64 60.86 25.81
C LEU A 41 -1.50 60.22 24.43
N ALA A 42 -1.06 58.96 24.39
CA ALA A 42 -1.12 58.14 23.20
C ALA A 42 -2.58 57.74 22.98
N THR A 43 -3.20 58.32 21.96
CA THR A 43 -4.36 57.73 21.29
C THR A 43 -3.99 56.30 20.93
N ALA A 44 -4.55 55.32 21.62
CA ALA A 44 -4.39 53.93 21.26
C ALA A 44 -4.89 53.75 19.81
N PRO A 45 -4.06 53.29 18.86
CA PRO A 45 -4.62 52.83 17.61
C PRO A 45 -5.55 51.66 17.93
N LEU A 46 -6.78 51.72 17.44
CA LEU A 46 -7.63 50.53 17.34
C LEU A 46 -6.80 49.48 16.63
N ALA A 47 -6.36 48.46 17.36
CA ALA A 47 -5.81 47.27 16.77
C ALA A 47 -6.94 46.65 15.94
N VAL A 48 -6.93 46.88 14.63
CA VAL A 48 -7.69 46.06 13.70
C VAL A 48 -7.14 44.66 13.90
N ALA A 49 -7.92 43.82 14.58
CA ALA A 49 -7.61 42.41 14.74
C ALA A 49 -7.28 41.86 13.35
N ALA A 50 -6.05 41.37 13.19
CA ALA A 50 -5.69 40.63 11.99
C ALA A 50 -6.75 39.55 11.76
N PRO A 51 -7.28 39.39 10.54
CA PRO A 51 -8.26 38.34 10.29
C PRO A 51 -7.65 37.03 10.77
N ALA A 52 -8.34 36.36 11.69
CA ALA A 52 -7.97 35.02 12.14
C ALA A 52 -7.67 34.21 10.89
N GLN A 53 -6.43 33.75 10.75
CA GLN A 53 -6.06 32.86 9.66
C GLN A 53 -6.92 31.62 9.87
N ILE A 54 -7.95 31.48 9.05
CA ILE A 54 -8.76 30.27 9.02
C ILE A 54 -7.78 29.20 8.57
N SER A 55 -7.28 28.42 9.53
CA SER A 55 -6.51 27.22 9.24
C SER A 55 -7.33 26.43 8.25
N ALA A 56 -6.82 26.30 7.02
CA ALA A 56 -7.44 25.45 6.02
C ALA A 56 -7.53 24.06 6.67
N VAL A 57 -8.75 23.63 6.96
CA VAL A 57 -9.00 22.24 7.33
C VAL A 57 -8.63 21.44 6.09
N SER A 58 -7.45 20.83 6.11
CA SER A 58 -7.08 19.82 5.14
C SER A 58 -8.11 18.71 5.27
N VAL A 59 -9.13 18.73 4.40
CA VAL A 59 -9.99 17.58 4.21
C VAL A 59 -9.09 16.52 3.59
N THR A 60 -8.56 15.63 4.42
CA THR A 60 -7.88 14.43 3.94
C THR A 60 -8.90 13.67 3.10
N ALA A 61 -8.72 13.72 1.77
CA ALA A 61 -9.48 12.88 0.86
C ALA A 61 -9.36 11.43 1.33
N ALA A 62 -10.48 10.72 1.40
CA ALA A 62 -10.49 9.32 1.83
C ALA A 62 -9.45 8.54 1.01
N ALA A 63 -8.56 7.79 1.66
CA ALA A 63 -7.64 6.93 0.92
C ALA A 63 -8.43 5.84 0.18
N TRP A 64 -7.93 5.39 -0.99
CA TRP A 64 -8.53 4.24 -1.65
C TRP A 64 -8.37 3.00 -0.75
N PRO A 65 -9.41 2.17 -0.58
CA PRO A 65 -9.29 0.94 0.19
C PRO A 65 -8.41 -0.06 -0.55
N VAL A 66 -7.61 -0.84 0.18
CA VAL A 66 -6.81 -1.91 -0.40
C VAL A 66 -7.62 -3.21 -0.35
N VAL A 67 -8.02 -3.70 -1.52
CA VAL A 67 -8.84 -4.90 -1.66
C VAL A 67 -7.99 -6.02 -2.25
N ALA A 68 -8.03 -7.20 -1.63
CA ALA A 68 -7.22 -8.36 -2.03
C ALA A 68 -8.00 -9.67 -1.90
N GLN A 69 -7.38 -10.77 -2.32
CA GLN A 69 -7.97 -12.10 -2.24
C GLN A 69 -8.36 -12.48 -0.80
N GLY A 70 -9.49 -13.18 -0.67
CA GLY A 70 -10.11 -13.53 0.61
C GLY A 70 -11.14 -12.51 1.12
N GLU A 71 -11.21 -11.31 0.53
CA GLU A 71 -12.23 -10.32 0.89
C GLU A 71 -13.61 -10.68 0.32
N ASN A 72 -14.66 -10.41 1.08
CA ASN A 72 -16.05 -10.45 0.61
C ASN A 72 -16.72 -9.12 0.97
N SER A 73 -16.96 -8.27 -0.03
CA SER A 73 -17.49 -6.93 0.21
C SER A 73 -18.18 -6.33 -1.02
N ALA A 74 -18.96 -5.27 -0.81
CA ALA A 74 -19.48 -4.47 -1.91
C ALA A 74 -18.36 -3.82 -2.75
N ASN A 75 -17.19 -3.53 -2.15
CA ASN A 75 -16.05 -2.99 -2.89
C ASN A 75 -15.49 -4.04 -3.86
N VAL A 76 -15.46 -5.32 -3.45
CA VAL A 76 -15.11 -6.44 -4.35
C VAL A 76 -16.08 -6.53 -5.53
N ARG A 77 -17.40 -6.46 -5.28
CA ARG A 77 -18.40 -6.49 -6.36
C ARG A 77 -18.24 -5.32 -7.32
N THR A 78 -17.97 -4.13 -6.78
CA THR A 78 -17.63 -2.93 -7.57
C THR A 78 -16.40 -3.17 -8.44
N ILE A 79 -15.32 -3.74 -7.89
CA ILE A 79 -14.11 -4.11 -8.64
C ILE A 79 -14.43 -5.08 -9.77
N GLN A 80 -15.21 -6.13 -9.49
CA GLN A 80 -15.56 -7.15 -10.50
C GLN A 80 -16.32 -6.55 -11.69
N HIS A 81 -17.28 -5.66 -11.44
CA HIS A 81 -17.94 -4.91 -12.51
C HIS A 81 -16.97 -4.00 -13.27
N LEU A 82 -16.10 -3.26 -12.58
CA LEU A 82 -15.12 -2.41 -13.26
C LEU A 82 -14.09 -3.21 -14.08
N LEU A 83 -13.71 -4.42 -13.62
CA LEU A 83 -12.87 -5.35 -14.36
C LEU A 83 -13.58 -5.84 -15.64
N ASN A 84 -14.86 -6.20 -15.54
CA ASN A 84 -15.67 -6.55 -16.71
C ASN A 84 -15.76 -5.38 -17.70
N ALA A 85 -15.93 -4.15 -17.22
CA ALA A 85 -15.90 -2.93 -18.04
C ALA A 85 -14.55 -2.74 -18.75
N ALA A 86 -13.45 -3.14 -18.10
CA ALA A 86 -12.10 -3.11 -18.64
C ALA A 86 -11.75 -4.34 -19.51
N GLY A 87 -12.71 -5.24 -19.76
CA GLY A 87 -12.54 -6.43 -20.60
C GLY A 87 -11.94 -7.65 -19.89
N GLN A 88 -11.83 -7.63 -18.55
CA GLN A 88 -11.41 -8.78 -17.76
C GLN A 88 -12.64 -9.52 -17.22
N SER A 89 -13.00 -10.64 -17.85
CA SER A 89 -14.20 -11.40 -17.50
C SER A 89 -14.09 -12.02 -16.11
N VAL A 90 -15.02 -11.66 -15.21
CA VAL A 90 -15.13 -12.20 -13.85
C VAL A 90 -16.59 -12.19 -13.38
N ASP A 91 -16.97 -13.20 -12.60
CA ASP A 91 -18.29 -13.24 -11.95
C ASP A 91 -18.36 -12.17 -10.85
N ALA A 92 -19.37 -11.29 -10.91
CA ALA A 92 -19.54 -10.18 -9.95
C ALA A 92 -20.30 -10.59 -8.68
N ASP A 93 -19.81 -11.64 -8.01
CA ASP A 93 -20.45 -12.22 -6.82
C ASP A 93 -20.16 -11.45 -5.51
N GLY A 94 -19.17 -10.56 -5.50
CA GLY A 94 -18.67 -9.83 -4.34
C GLY A 94 -17.63 -10.59 -3.52
N VAL A 95 -17.13 -11.73 -4.00
CA VAL A 95 -16.09 -12.53 -3.38
C VAL A 95 -14.78 -12.41 -4.15
N PHE A 96 -13.72 -11.98 -3.47
CA PHE A 96 -12.41 -11.85 -4.08
C PHE A 96 -11.73 -13.22 -4.00
N GLY A 97 -12.16 -14.13 -4.87
CA GLY A 97 -11.53 -15.43 -5.05
C GLY A 97 -10.36 -15.39 -6.03
N SER A 98 -9.83 -16.58 -6.36
CA SER A 98 -8.72 -16.72 -7.31
C SER A 98 -9.06 -16.22 -8.72
N GLY A 99 -10.32 -16.34 -9.16
CA GLY A 99 -10.78 -15.77 -10.44
C GLY A 99 -10.66 -14.24 -10.48
N THR A 100 -11.10 -13.57 -9.41
CA THR A 100 -10.96 -12.11 -9.27
C THR A 100 -9.51 -11.69 -9.18
N ALA A 101 -8.67 -12.41 -8.41
CA ALA A 101 -7.24 -12.15 -8.33
C ALA A 101 -6.55 -12.25 -9.70
N ALA A 102 -6.82 -13.32 -10.46
CA ALA A 102 -6.28 -13.49 -11.81
C ALA A 102 -6.72 -12.37 -12.76
N ALA A 103 -7.98 -11.94 -12.69
CA ALA A 103 -8.49 -10.81 -13.48
C ALA A 103 -7.81 -9.48 -13.12
N VAL A 104 -7.54 -9.24 -11.84
CA VAL A 104 -6.78 -8.06 -11.38
C VAL A 104 -5.34 -8.11 -11.88
N THR A 105 -4.65 -9.24 -11.74
CA THR A 105 -3.29 -9.42 -12.24
C THR A 105 -3.21 -9.21 -13.76
N ALA A 106 -4.18 -9.71 -14.52
CA ALA A 106 -4.27 -9.52 -15.97
C ALA A 106 -4.52 -8.05 -16.33
N PHE A 107 -5.43 -7.37 -15.61
CA PHE A 107 -5.66 -5.94 -15.75
C PHE A 107 -4.39 -5.12 -15.50
N GLN A 108 -3.72 -5.37 -14.37
CA GLN A 108 -2.50 -4.68 -13.98
C GLN A 108 -1.40 -4.88 -15.04
N SER A 109 -1.21 -6.11 -15.50
CA SER A 109 -0.26 -6.43 -16.57
C SER A 109 -0.58 -5.66 -17.86
N ALA A 110 -1.85 -5.64 -18.27
CA ALA A 110 -2.29 -4.93 -19.47
C ALA A 110 -2.13 -3.41 -19.38
N ARG A 111 -2.09 -2.86 -18.16
CA ARG A 111 -1.91 -1.43 -17.88
C ARG A 111 -0.47 -1.05 -17.49
N GLY A 112 0.47 -2.00 -17.47
CA GLY A 112 1.86 -1.76 -17.08
C GLY A 112 2.06 -1.44 -15.60
N LEU A 113 1.14 -1.92 -14.75
CA LEU A 113 1.21 -1.80 -13.28
C LEU A 113 1.93 -3.02 -12.68
N SER A 114 2.27 -2.96 -11.39
CA SER A 114 2.66 -4.14 -10.61
C SER A 114 1.53 -5.18 -10.67
N ALA A 115 1.82 -6.36 -11.21
CA ALA A 115 0.85 -7.43 -11.42
C ALA A 115 0.76 -8.37 -10.21
N ASP A 116 0.42 -7.82 -9.05
CA ASP A 116 0.39 -8.51 -7.76
C ASP A 116 -1.01 -9.01 -7.35
N GLY A 117 -2.05 -8.73 -8.15
CA GLY A 117 -3.42 -9.18 -7.86
C GLY A 117 -4.10 -8.38 -6.75
N ILE A 118 -3.51 -7.27 -6.30
CA ILE A 118 -4.04 -6.40 -5.24
C ILE A 118 -4.63 -5.13 -5.85
N VAL A 119 -5.84 -4.77 -5.45
CA VAL A 119 -6.48 -3.52 -5.89
C VAL A 119 -6.14 -2.40 -4.93
N GLY A 120 -5.00 -1.77 -5.22
CA GLY A 120 -4.44 -0.60 -4.57
C GLY A 120 -4.81 0.74 -5.21
N GLN A 121 -4.27 1.84 -4.70
CA GLN A 121 -4.39 3.21 -5.24
C GLN A 121 -4.14 3.27 -6.75
N GLN A 122 -3.07 2.64 -7.24
CA GLN A 122 -2.76 2.65 -8.67
C GLN A 122 -3.77 1.85 -9.48
N THR A 123 -4.12 0.65 -9.01
CA THR A 123 -5.12 -0.20 -9.64
C THR A 123 -6.48 0.50 -9.69
N TRP A 124 -6.96 1.06 -8.58
CA TRP A 124 -8.18 1.86 -8.51
C TRP A 124 -8.16 3.03 -9.50
N SER A 125 -7.09 3.82 -9.49
CA SER A 125 -6.97 5.00 -10.36
C SER A 125 -7.01 4.63 -11.85
N ALA A 126 -6.48 3.45 -12.21
CA ALA A 126 -6.52 2.94 -13.58
C ALA A 126 -7.84 2.26 -13.95
N LEU A 127 -8.54 1.70 -12.96
CA LEU A 127 -9.73 0.87 -13.12
C LEU A 127 -11.02 1.71 -13.20
N ILE A 128 -11.10 2.79 -12.44
CA ILE A 128 -12.27 3.69 -12.47
C ILE A 128 -12.34 4.44 -13.81
N THR A 129 -13.57 4.67 -14.25
CA THR A 129 -13.88 5.55 -15.38
C THR A 129 -14.90 6.58 -14.92
N THR A 130 -14.80 7.80 -15.45
CA THR A 130 -15.77 8.84 -15.13
C THR A 130 -17.09 8.51 -15.80
N VAL A 131 -18.19 8.55 -15.03
CA VAL A 131 -19.55 8.31 -15.54
C VAL A 131 -20.48 9.46 -15.16
N SER A 132 -21.49 9.69 -16.00
CA SER A 132 -22.43 10.79 -15.91
C SER A 132 -23.80 10.39 -16.49
N SER A 133 -24.79 11.27 -16.34
CA SER A 133 -26.15 11.03 -16.83
C SER A 133 -26.18 10.64 -18.31
N GLY A 134 -26.86 9.53 -18.61
CA GLY A 134 -26.97 8.98 -19.97
C GLY A 134 -25.94 7.88 -20.30
N ASP A 135 -24.91 7.69 -19.47
CA ASP A 135 -23.99 6.56 -19.61
C ASP A 135 -24.67 5.24 -19.23
N SER A 136 -24.15 4.13 -19.76
CA SER A 136 -24.63 2.78 -19.45
C SER A 136 -23.50 1.74 -19.44
N GLY A 137 -23.76 0.60 -18.83
CA GLY A 137 -22.87 -0.55 -18.78
C GLY A 137 -22.27 -0.83 -17.40
N GLU A 138 -21.25 -1.68 -17.36
CA GLU A 138 -20.68 -2.26 -16.13
C GLU A 138 -20.18 -1.21 -15.13
N THR A 139 -19.61 -0.09 -15.58
CA THR A 139 -19.19 0.99 -14.67
C THR A 139 -20.37 1.64 -13.96
N VAL A 140 -21.53 1.73 -14.62
CA VAL A 140 -22.76 2.24 -14.01
C VAL A 140 -23.35 1.20 -13.05
N THR A 141 -23.29 -0.09 -13.39
CA THR A 141 -23.63 -1.19 -12.49
C THR A 141 -22.81 -1.11 -11.20
N ALA A 142 -21.49 -0.92 -11.32
CA ALA A 142 -20.58 -0.74 -10.18
C ALA A 142 -20.97 0.47 -9.32
N LEU A 143 -21.33 1.60 -9.96
CA LEU A 143 -21.79 2.80 -9.26
C LEU A 143 -23.09 2.55 -8.47
N GLN A 144 -24.07 1.90 -9.09
CA GLN A 144 -25.36 1.60 -8.46
C GLN A 144 -25.20 0.63 -7.28
N VAL A 145 -24.34 -0.38 -7.40
CA VAL A 145 -23.98 -1.28 -6.28
C VAL A 145 -23.42 -0.47 -5.11
N GLN A 146 -22.48 0.44 -5.38
CA GLN A 146 -21.84 1.21 -4.32
C GLN A 146 -22.77 2.27 -3.70
N LEU A 147 -23.62 2.93 -4.49
CA LEU A 147 -24.64 3.86 -3.96
C LEU A 147 -25.66 3.12 -3.09
N ASN A 148 -26.03 1.89 -3.44
CA ASN A 148 -26.92 1.08 -2.61
C ASN A 148 -26.32 0.70 -1.26
N LYS A 149 -25.00 0.52 -1.18
CA LYS A 149 -24.28 0.38 0.11
C LYS A 149 -24.51 1.60 1.02
N THR A 150 -24.64 2.79 0.44
CA THR A 150 -24.94 4.04 1.18
C THR A 150 -26.44 4.28 1.42
N GLY A 151 -27.30 3.33 1.05
CA GLY A 151 -28.75 3.39 1.31
C GLY A 151 -29.60 4.03 0.20
N ALA A 152 -29.07 4.18 -1.02
CA ALA A 152 -29.79 4.86 -2.11
C ALA A 152 -31.03 4.10 -2.64
N GLY A 153 -31.10 2.77 -2.50
CA GLY A 153 -32.26 1.97 -2.88
C GLY A 153 -32.56 1.94 -4.40
N LEU A 154 -31.53 2.07 -5.23
CA LEU A 154 -31.60 2.04 -6.68
C LEU A 154 -31.80 0.63 -7.23
N SER A 155 -32.46 0.53 -8.38
CA SER A 155 -32.33 -0.66 -9.24
C SER A 155 -30.92 -0.71 -9.82
N VAL A 156 -30.33 -1.90 -9.87
CA VAL A 156 -29.00 -2.14 -10.46
C VAL A 156 -29.21 -2.63 -11.89
N ASP A 157 -29.48 -1.68 -12.80
CA ASP A 157 -29.83 -1.93 -14.21
C ASP A 157 -28.71 -1.53 -15.18
N GLY A 158 -27.63 -0.91 -14.69
CA GLY A 158 -26.52 -0.44 -15.51
C GLY A 158 -26.87 0.79 -16.35
N GLU A 159 -27.95 1.52 -16.04
CA GLU A 159 -28.33 2.76 -16.72
C GLU A 159 -28.19 3.98 -15.79
N PHE A 160 -27.45 5.00 -16.24
CA PHE A 160 -27.29 6.23 -15.47
C PHE A 160 -28.47 7.16 -15.76
N GLY A 161 -29.64 6.75 -15.26
CA GLY A 161 -30.89 7.49 -15.37
C GLY A 161 -31.10 8.54 -14.29
N ALA A 162 -32.31 9.11 -14.26
CA ALA A 162 -32.68 10.18 -13.32
C ALA A 162 -32.55 9.78 -11.84
N ALA A 163 -32.87 8.52 -11.51
CA ALA A 163 -32.73 8.01 -10.14
C ALA A 163 -31.26 7.95 -9.70
N THR A 164 -30.37 7.42 -10.55
CA THR A 164 -28.93 7.39 -10.28
C THR A 164 -28.35 8.80 -10.17
N LEU A 165 -28.76 9.73 -11.03
CA LEU A 165 -28.35 11.14 -10.94
C LEU A 165 -28.76 11.79 -9.62
N ALA A 166 -29.99 11.56 -9.17
CA ALA A 166 -30.45 12.06 -7.89
C ALA A 166 -29.64 11.48 -6.71
N ALA A 167 -29.36 10.17 -6.75
CA ALA A 167 -28.55 9.50 -5.73
C ALA A 167 -27.09 10.01 -5.71
N VAL A 168 -26.46 10.21 -6.87
CA VAL A 168 -25.10 10.77 -6.96
C VAL A 168 -25.06 12.18 -6.37
N LYS A 169 -26.00 13.06 -6.74
CA LYS A 169 -26.06 14.42 -6.19
C LYS A 169 -26.31 14.43 -4.69
N GLY A 170 -27.17 13.53 -4.19
CA GLY A 170 -27.40 13.33 -2.77
C GLY A 170 -26.13 12.90 -2.04
N PHE A 171 -25.41 11.91 -2.58
CA PHE A 171 -24.14 11.45 -2.05
C PHE A 171 -23.08 12.56 -2.05
N GLN A 172 -22.88 13.26 -3.17
CA GLN A 172 -21.93 14.36 -3.27
C GLN A 172 -22.22 15.45 -2.22
N SER A 173 -23.49 15.81 -2.05
CA SER A 173 -23.89 16.76 -1.01
C SER A 173 -23.59 16.26 0.40
N ALA A 174 -23.85 14.98 0.70
CA ALA A 174 -23.59 14.40 2.01
C ALA A 174 -22.09 14.25 2.31
N ALA A 175 -21.29 13.99 1.28
CA ALA A 175 -19.83 13.82 1.37
C ALA A 175 -19.05 15.14 1.29
N GLY A 176 -19.73 16.29 1.13
CA GLY A 176 -19.07 17.59 1.01
C GLY A 176 -18.30 17.80 -0.30
N LEU A 177 -18.70 17.09 -1.36
CA LEU A 177 -18.12 17.19 -2.70
C LEU A 177 -18.89 18.21 -3.56
N THR A 178 -18.29 18.61 -4.69
CA THR A 178 -18.99 19.36 -5.73
C THR A 178 -20.22 18.56 -6.21
N VAL A 179 -21.40 19.19 -6.19
CA VAL A 179 -22.67 18.56 -6.56
C VAL A 179 -22.95 18.75 -8.05
N ASP A 180 -22.10 18.17 -8.89
CA ASP A 180 -22.20 18.25 -10.36
C ASP A 180 -22.96 17.07 -10.99
N GLY A 181 -23.21 16.00 -10.24
CA GLY A 181 -23.83 14.77 -10.74
C GLY A 181 -22.89 13.92 -11.61
N VAL A 182 -21.59 14.22 -11.62
CA VAL A 182 -20.55 13.47 -12.34
C VAL A 182 -19.75 12.64 -11.35
N VAL A 183 -19.61 11.35 -11.63
CA VAL A 183 -18.82 10.44 -10.79
C VAL A 183 -17.41 10.34 -11.34
N GLY A 184 -16.58 11.33 -10.99
CA GLY A 184 -15.16 11.35 -11.29
C GLY A 184 -14.30 10.70 -10.19
N PRO A 185 -12.95 10.77 -10.29
CA PRO A 185 -12.04 10.13 -9.34
C PRO A 185 -12.30 10.48 -7.87
N GLN A 186 -12.61 11.74 -7.55
CA GLN A 186 -12.89 12.17 -6.18
C GLN A 186 -14.20 11.57 -5.64
N THR A 187 -15.25 11.53 -6.46
CA THR A 187 -16.52 10.92 -6.09
C THR A 187 -16.36 9.42 -5.90
N TRP A 188 -15.70 8.73 -6.82
CA TRP A 188 -15.39 7.31 -6.68
C TRP A 188 -14.60 7.02 -5.40
N GLN A 189 -13.52 7.76 -5.16
CA GLN A 189 -12.66 7.59 -3.99
C GLN A 189 -13.46 7.73 -2.69
N SER A 190 -14.31 8.75 -2.60
CA SER A 190 -15.20 8.92 -1.44
C SER A 190 -16.21 7.78 -1.34
N LEU A 191 -16.80 7.35 -2.45
CA LEU A 191 -17.85 6.34 -2.48
C LEU A 191 -17.34 4.94 -2.07
N VAL A 192 -16.10 4.59 -2.44
CA VAL A 192 -15.49 3.30 -2.06
C VAL A 192 -14.75 3.37 -0.72
N GLY A 193 -14.12 4.50 -0.40
CA GLY A 193 -13.32 4.69 0.82
C GLY A 193 -14.13 4.89 2.11
N SER A 194 -15.41 5.23 2.03
CA SER A 194 -16.27 5.42 3.21
C SER A 194 -16.68 4.13 3.95
N GLY A 195 -16.11 2.97 3.63
CA GLY A 195 -16.35 1.71 4.36
C GLY A 195 -15.08 0.92 4.57
N SER A 196 -14.52 1.02 5.79
CA SER A 196 -13.43 0.21 6.38
C SER A 196 -12.09 0.21 5.64
N GLY A 197 -11.10 0.85 6.26
CA GLY A 197 -9.67 0.66 5.94
C GLY A 197 -9.02 1.81 5.19
N SER A 198 -8.74 2.91 5.90
CA SER A 198 -7.72 3.88 5.49
C SER A 198 -6.33 3.28 5.74
N THR A 199 -5.94 2.33 4.90
CA THR A 199 -4.55 1.89 4.79
C THR A 199 -4.04 2.40 3.43
N PRO A 200 -2.98 3.21 3.39
CA PRO A 200 -2.28 3.51 2.14
C PRO A 200 -1.95 2.22 1.39
N ASP A 201 -2.00 2.29 0.06
CA ASP A 201 -1.72 1.21 -0.86
C ASP A 201 -0.28 0.69 -0.76
N PRO A 202 -0.06 -0.61 -0.51
CA PRO A 202 1.27 -1.19 -0.63
C PRO A 202 1.54 -1.77 -2.02
N GLY A 203 2.67 -1.39 -2.62
CA GLY A 203 3.01 -1.67 -4.01
C GLY A 203 3.34 -0.43 -4.87
N GLN A 204 3.31 0.78 -4.31
CA GLN A 204 3.69 1.98 -5.05
C GLN A 204 5.20 1.96 -5.38
N PRO A 205 5.64 2.34 -6.59
CA PRO A 205 7.02 2.78 -6.81
C PRO A 205 7.30 3.93 -5.84
N GLY A 206 8.13 3.67 -4.82
CA GLY A 206 8.44 4.62 -3.75
C GLY A 206 7.77 4.35 -2.39
N GLU A 207 7.19 3.16 -2.17
CA GLU A 207 6.81 2.72 -0.82
C GLU A 207 8.06 2.67 0.07
N THR A 208 8.01 3.37 1.20
CA THR A 208 9.09 3.45 2.19
C THR A 208 8.54 2.99 3.54
N PHE A 209 9.41 2.68 4.50
CA PHE A 209 8.96 2.31 5.84
C PHE A 209 7.97 3.32 6.45
N ALA A 210 8.15 4.61 6.15
CA ALA A 210 7.32 5.70 6.68
C ALA A 210 5.85 5.66 6.21
N THR A 211 5.52 4.87 5.18
CA THR A 211 4.17 4.78 4.61
C THR A 211 3.41 3.51 5.02
N LEU A 212 4.03 2.63 5.81
CA LEU A 212 3.37 1.41 6.31
C LEU A 212 2.20 1.76 7.25
N SER A 213 1.11 1.02 7.11
CA SER A 213 -0.05 1.11 8.01
C SER A 213 0.21 0.50 9.39
N ASP A 214 -0.64 0.81 10.36
CA ASP A 214 -0.57 0.23 11.72
C ASP A 214 -0.63 -1.30 11.72
N GLU A 215 -1.43 -1.90 10.82
CA GLU A 215 -1.48 -3.37 10.66
C GLU A 215 -0.14 -3.91 10.17
N GLN A 216 0.43 -3.31 9.12
CA GLN A 216 1.69 -3.75 8.54
C GLN A 216 2.84 -3.57 9.53
N LEU A 217 2.89 -2.45 10.27
CA LEU A 217 3.86 -2.22 11.34
C LEU A 217 3.71 -3.24 12.47
N SER A 218 2.47 -3.58 12.85
CA SER A 218 2.21 -4.65 13.83
C SER A 218 2.75 -6.00 13.33
N ASN A 219 2.55 -6.32 12.05
CA ASN A 219 3.06 -7.57 11.47
C ASN A 219 4.60 -7.58 11.37
N VAL A 220 5.23 -6.45 11.02
CA VAL A 220 6.70 -6.28 11.06
C VAL A 220 7.23 -6.57 12.45
N ARG A 221 6.64 -5.97 13.49
CA ARG A 221 7.04 -6.19 14.88
C ARG A 221 6.91 -7.66 15.29
N THR A 222 5.85 -8.34 14.85
CA THR A 222 5.70 -9.78 15.10
C THR A 222 6.79 -10.60 14.41
N ILE A 223 7.08 -10.33 13.13
CA ILE A 223 8.15 -11.02 12.38
C ILE A 223 9.51 -10.86 13.06
N ILE A 224 9.82 -9.64 13.53
CA ILE A 224 11.05 -9.34 14.26
C ILE A 224 11.07 -10.03 15.62
N ALA A 225 9.98 -9.96 16.39
CA ALA A 225 9.89 -10.54 17.72
C ALA A 225 10.07 -12.08 17.70
N GLU A 226 9.48 -12.76 16.72
CA GLU A 226 9.67 -14.21 16.55
C GLU A 226 11.08 -14.54 16.04
N GLY A 227 11.65 -13.71 15.16
CA GLY A 227 13.05 -13.85 14.74
C GLY A 227 14.04 -13.71 15.90
N LYS A 228 13.85 -12.70 16.76
CA LYS A 228 14.62 -12.51 18.02
C LYS A 228 14.49 -13.72 18.93
N THR A 229 13.27 -14.21 19.13
CA THR A 229 12.99 -15.39 19.96
C THR A 229 13.68 -16.65 19.43
N ALA A 230 13.77 -16.79 18.11
CA ALA A 230 14.46 -17.89 17.45
C ALA A 230 15.99 -17.71 17.33
N GLY A 231 16.55 -16.57 17.78
CA GLY A 231 17.98 -16.28 17.66
C GLY A 231 18.43 -15.98 16.23
N VAL A 232 17.51 -15.63 15.34
CA VAL A 232 17.78 -15.26 13.94
C VAL A 232 18.45 -13.88 13.93
N PRO A 233 19.60 -13.69 13.24
CA PRO A 233 20.22 -12.37 13.13
C PRO A 233 19.37 -11.41 12.28
N GLU A 234 19.59 -10.11 12.41
CA GLU A 234 18.83 -9.04 11.72
C GLU A 234 18.61 -9.29 10.23
N TYR A 235 19.61 -9.82 9.53
CA TYR A 235 19.50 -10.12 8.11
C TYR A 235 18.40 -11.14 7.79
N GLY A 236 18.12 -12.09 8.69
CA GLY A 236 17.00 -13.02 8.53
C GLY A 236 15.64 -12.33 8.67
N TRP A 237 15.54 -11.30 9.51
CA TRP A 237 14.31 -10.50 9.62
C TRP A 237 14.08 -9.67 8.36
N VAL A 238 15.15 -9.13 7.76
CA VAL A 238 15.09 -8.47 6.45
C VAL A 238 14.53 -9.43 5.39
N ILE A 239 15.03 -10.67 5.34
CA ILE A 239 14.53 -11.69 4.40
C ILE A 239 13.05 -12.00 4.65
N ALA A 240 12.64 -12.19 5.91
CA ALA A 240 11.26 -12.48 6.25
C ALA A 240 10.31 -11.32 5.91
N ILE A 241 10.68 -10.08 6.25
CA ILE A 241 9.88 -8.89 5.94
C ILE A 241 9.78 -8.69 4.43
N ALA A 242 10.88 -8.80 3.69
CA ALA A 242 10.86 -8.70 2.22
C ALA A 242 10.01 -9.82 1.60
N THR A 243 10.03 -11.02 2.18
CA THR A 243 9.15 -12.12 1.75
C THR A 243 7.70 -11.77 2.02
N ALA A 244 7.31 -11.43 3.25
CA ALA A 244 5.93 -11.07 3.57
C ALA A 244 5.44 -9.84 2.77
N MET A 245 6.33 -8.91 2.42
CA MET A 245 6.02 -7.81 1.51
C MET A 245 5.70 -8.31 0.10
N GLN A 246 6.46 -9.27 -0.41
CA GLN A 246 6.19 -9.84 -1.72
C GLN A 246 4.95 -10.73 -1.74
N GLU A 247 4.72 -11.50 -0.68
CA GLU A 247 3.63 -12.48 -0.62
C GLU A 247 2.28 -11.84 -0.30
N SER A 248 2.24 -10.92 0.66
CA SER A 248 0.98 -10.35 1.15
C SER A 248 1.04 -8.84 1.37
N ARG A 249 2.14 -8.20 0.99
CA ARG A 249 2.40 -6.78 1.31
C ARG A 249 2.32 -6.51 2.82
N LEU A 250 2.81 -7.44 3.64
CA LEU A 250 2.71 -7.42 5.11
C LEU A 250 1.26 -7.42 5.65
N ARG A 251 0.27 -7.82 4.87
CA ARG A 251 -1.12 -7.96 5.34
C ARG A 251 -1.41 -9.40 5.73
N ASN A 252 -2.20 -9.59 6.77
CA ASN A 252 -2.52 -10.92 7.23
C ASN A 252 -3.80 -11.45 6.55
N LEU A 253 -3.64 -12.01 5.35
CA LEU A 253 -4.77 -12.35 4.48
C LEU A 253 -5.43 -13.67 4.90
N SER A 254 -6.76 -13.72 4.87
CA SER A 254 -7.54 -14.94 5.12
C SER A 254 -7.58 -15.91 3.92
N GLY A 255 -7.02 -15.53 2.77
CA GLY A 255 -6.99 -16.32 1.54
C GLY A 255 -6.09 -15.71 0.45
N GLY A 256 -5.69 -16.54 -0.50
CA GLY A 256 -4.86 -16.22 -1.66
C GLY A 256 -4.85 -17.37 -2.67
N ASP A 257 -3.88 -17.42 -3.59
CA ASP A 257 -3.84 -18.46 -4.64
C ASP A 257 -4.05 -19.88 -4.06
N ARG A 258 -5.01 -20.59 -4.63
CA ARG A 258 -5.51 -21.89 -4.15
C ARG A 258 -6.01 -21.81 -2.70
N ASP A 259 -5.24 -22.32 -1.76
CA ASP A 259 -5.53 -22.38 -0.32
C ASP A 259 -4.46 -21.63 0.50
N SER A 260 -3.68 -20.75 -0.12
CA SER A 260 -2.70 -19.93 0.61
C SER A 260 -3.38 -18.96 1.56
N VAL A 261 -2.77 -18.73 2.72
CA VAL A 261 -3.25 -17.76 3.73
C VAL A 261 -2.06 -17.12 4.46
N GLY A 262 -2.34 -16.06 5.22
CA GLY A 262 -1.39 -15.45 6.16
C GLY A 262 -0.35 -14.53 5.53
N LEU A 263 0.59 -14.07 6.35
CA LEU A 263 1.65 -13.13 5.95
C LEU A 263 2.54 -13.64 4.81
N PHE A 264 2.79 -14.94 4.79
CA PHE A 264 3.71 -15.56 3.84
C PHE A 264 2.98 -16.30 2.71
N GLN A 265 1.64 -16.19 2.64
CA GLN A 265 0.82 -16.89 1.64
C GLN A 265 1.20 -18.38 1.50
N GLN A 266 1.41 -19.05 2.64
CA GLN A 266 1.75 -20.47 2.67
C GLN A 266 0.48 -21.32 2.62
N ARG A 267 0.61 -22.55 2.10
CA ARG A 267 -0.52 -23.42 1.79
C ARG A 267 -0.64 -24.61 2.75
N PRO A 268 -1.79 -24.80 3.43
CA PRO A 268 -2.04 -25.99 4.23
C PRO A 268 -1.88 -27.29 3.44
N SER A 269 -2.40 -27.35 2.22
CA SER A 269 -2.27 -28.53 1.35
C SER A 269 -0.83 -28.85 0.92
N SER A 270 0.12 -27.93 1.12
CA SER A 270 1.55 -28.15 0.90
C SER A 270 2.31 -28.47 2.20
N GLY A 271 1.59 -28.74 3.29
CA GLY A 271 2.15 -29.21 4.56
C GLY A 271 2.66 -28.10 5.48
N TRP A 272 2.40 -26.82 5.20
CA TRP A 272 2.88 -25.69 6.00
C TRP A 272 2.16 -25.50 7.35
N GLY A 273 1.09 -26.26 7.61
CA GLY A 273 0.28 -26.18 8.84
C GLY A 273 -1.20 -26.13 8.49
N THR A 274 -2.06 -25.93 9.49
CA THR A 274 -3.49 -25.65 9.28
C THR A 274 -3.72 -24.20 8.86
N ALA A 275 -4.85 -23.90 8.23
CA ALA A 275 -5.20 -22.52 7.86
C ALA A 275 -5.25 -21.58 9.07
N ALA A 276 -5.70 -22.06 10.23
CA ALA A 276 -5.76 -21.28 11.46
C ALA A 276 -4.35 -20.93 11.98
N GLU A 277 -3.41 -21.87 11.90
CA GLU A 277 -2.00 -21.62 12.28
C GLU A 277 -1.32 -20.68 11.30
N LEU A 278 -1.61 -20.78 10.00
CA LEU A 278 -1.00 -19.91 9.00
C LEU A 278 -1.59 -18.49 8.98
N ILE A 279 -2.84 -18.31 9.39
CA ILE A 279 -3.44 -16.98 9.63
C ILE A 279 -2.91 -16.34 10.92
N ASP A 280 -2.36 -17.09 11.86
CA ASP A 280 -1.71 -16.48 13.04
C ASP A 280 -0.31 -15.95 12.67
N PRO A 281 -0.06 -14.62 12.71
CA PRO A 281 1.23 -14.04 12.34
C PRO A 281 2.43 -14.60 13.12
N VAL A 282 2.22 -15.01 14.37
CA VAL A 282 3.25 -15.62 15.22
C VAL A 282 3.62 -17.00 14.69
N SER A 283 2.63 -17.87 14.53
CA SER A 283 2.82 -19.23 14.03
C SER A 283 3.37 -19.24 12.59
N ALA A 284 2.88 -18.35 11.72
CA ALA A 284 3.38 -18.19 10.35
C ALA A 284 4.86 -17.71 10.31
N SER A 285 5.26 -16.78 11.18
CA SER A 285 6.64 -16.33 11.28
C SER A 285 7.58 -17.45 11.75
N ARG A 286 7.13 -18.26 12.73
CA ARG A 286 7.88 -19.46 13.16
C ARG A 286 8.04 -20.48 12.05
N ALA A 287 6.98 -20.71 11.27
CA ALA A 287 7.02 -21.58 10.09
C ALA A 287 8.05 -21.10 9.07
N PHE A 288 8.03 -19.80 8.72
CA PHE A 288 8.97 -19.21 7.78
C PHE A 288 10.43 -19.37 8.22
N TYR A 289 10.74 -19.09 9.49
CA TYR A 289 12.11 -19.24 9.98
C TYR A 289 12.53 -20.70 10.14
N GLY A 290 11.60 -21.65 10.28
CA GLY A 290 11.93 -23.01 10.74
C GLY A 290 12.28 -23.03 12.23
N ALA A 291 11.64 -22.14 13.01
CA ALA A 291 11.92 -21.96 14.43
C ALA A 291 11.31 -23.07 15.30
N ALA A 292 11.72 -23.12 16.58
CA ALA A 292 11.07 -23.98 17.57
C ALA A 292 9.56 -23.68 17.65
N ASN A 293 8.76 -24.74 17.80
CA ASN A 293 7.28 -24.67 17.78
C ASN A 293 6.69 -24.20 16.44
N SER A 294 7.43 -24.34 15.33
CA SER A 294 6.86 -24.24 13.99
C SER A 294 5.68 -25.21 13.83
N PRO A 295 4.56 -24.80 13.19
CA PRO A 295 3.43 -25.69 12.91
C PRO A 295 3.73 -26.73 11.81
N THR A 296 4.94 -26.71 11.23
CA THR A 296 5.31 -27.56 10.10
C THR A 296 6.71 -28.14 10.24
N SER A 297 6.92 -29.28 9.58
CA SER A 297 8.24 -29.88 9.32
C SER A 297 8.82 -29.50 7.95
N ASN A 298 8.16 -28.62 7.19
CA ASN A 298 8.76 -28.02 6.01
C ASN A 298 9.99 -27.20 6.40
N SER A 299 11.00 -27.21 5.53
CA SER A 299 12.23 -26.46 5.75
C SER A 299 11.96 -24.95 5.76
N GLY A 300 12.34 -24.29 6.85
CA GLY A 300 12.33 -22.84 6.97
C GLY A 300 13.68 -22.22 6.63
N LEU A 301 13.82 -20.91 6.84
CA LEU A 301 15.04 -20.17 6.52
C LEU A 301 16.28 -20.75 7.21
N LEU A 302 16.18 -21.13 8.49
CA LEU A 302 17.29 -21.68 9.26
C LEU A 302 17.77 -23.06 8.77
N ASP A 303 16.94 -23.76 7.99
CA ASP A 303 17.30 -25.03 7.37
C ASP A 303 18.01 -24.87 6.02
N VAL A 304 18.05 -23.64 5.47
CA VAL A 304 18.68 -23.34 4.18
C VAL A 304 20.19 -23.18 4.37
N PRO A 305 21.03 -24.03 3.74
CA PRO A 305 22.48 -23.96 3.95
C PRO A 305 23.08 -22.61 3.49
N GLY A 306 23.75 -21.91 4.41
CA GLY A 306 24.47 -20.67 4.12
C GLY A 306 23.57 -19.48 3.76
N TRP A 307 22.30 -19.51 4.17
CA TRP A 307 21.32 -18.47 3.87
C TRP A 307 21.78 -17.06 4.23
N GLU A 308 22.64 -16.92 5.24
CA GLU A 308 23.19 -15.66 5.71
C GLU A 308 24.02 -14.94 4.64
N SER A 309 24.56 -15.68 3.68
CA SER A 309 25.37 -15.17 2.57
C SER A 309 24.59 -15.09 1.25
N LEU A 310 23.36 -15.59 1.21
CA LEU A 310 22.51 -15.52 0.02
C LEU A 310 21.89 -14.12 -0.08
N SER A 311 21.65 -13.64 -1.31
CA SER A 311 20.80 -12.46 -1.52
C SER A 311 19.39 -12.71 -0.96
N VAL A 312 18.67 -11.65 -0.58
CA VAL A 312 17.28 -11.74 -0.08
C VAL A 312 16.40 -12.60 -0.97
N THR A 313 16.51 -12.40 -2.29
CA THR A 313 15.77 -13.18 -3.30
C THR A 313 16.06 -14.66 -3.21
N VAL A 314 17.33 -15.06 -3.24
CA VAL A 314 17.70 -16.48 -3.24
C VAL A 314 17.30 -17.15 -1.91
N ALA A 315 17.45 -16.45 -0.78
CA ALA A 315 17.04 -16.98 0.52
C ALA A 315 15.52 -17.14 0.63
N ALA A 316 14.73 -16.10 0.28
CA ALA A 316 13.28 -16.14 0.28
C ALA A 316 12.74 -17.25 -0.64
N GLN A 317 13.30 -17.34 -1.84
CA GLN A 317 12.95 -18.36 -2.82
C GLN A 317 13.27 -19.78 -2.36
N ALA A 318 14.35 -19.99 -1.60
CA ALA A 318 14.69 -21.30 -1.06
C ALA A 318 13.64 -21.82 -0.06
N VAL A 319 13.02 -20.91 0.71
CA VAL A 319 11.93 -21.23 1.65
C VAL A 319 10.60 -21.39 0.90
N GLN A 320 10.22 -20.40 0.09
CA GLN A 320 8.87 -20.32 -0.49
C GLN A 320 8.67 -21.16 -1.74
N LYS A 321 9.76 -21.44 -2.48
CA LYS A 321 9.73 -22.17 -3.76
C LYS A 321 8.70 -21.58 -4.75
N SER A 322 8.61 -20.25 -4.81
CA SER A 322 7.72 -19.51 -5.72
C SER A 322 8.09 -19.67 -7.21
N GLY A 323 7.16 -19.36 -8.12
CA GLY A 323 7.39 -19.44 -9.56
C GLY A 323 8.12 -18.23 -10.18
N VAL A 324 8.38 -17.17 -9.40
CA VAL A 324 8.92 -15.89 -9.89
C VAL A 324 10.09 -15.42 -9.00
N PRO A 325 11.33 -15.82 -9.29
CA PRO A 325 12.45 -15.62 -8.37
C PRO A 325 12.83 -14.15 -8.12
N ASP A 326 12.78 -13.26 -9.12
CA ASP A 326 13.37 -11.90 -8.99
C ASP A 326 12.52 -10.86 -8.22
N ALA A 327 11.36 -11.24 -7.68
CA ALA A 327 10.38 -10.30 -7.14
C ALA A 327 10.69 -9.79 -5.72
N TYR A 328 11.59 -10.44 -4.98
CA TYR A 328 11.84 -10.10 -3.56
C TYR A 328 12.83 -8.95 -3.36
N ALA A 329 13.80 -8.78 -4.27
CA ALA A 329 14.88 -7.79 -4.12
C ALA A 329 14.37 -6.35 -4.05
N GLN A 330 13.23 -6.04 -4.68
CA GLN A 330 12.64 -4.71 -4.65
C GLN A 330 12.21 -4.26 -3.24
N TRP A 331 11.96 -5.21 -2.33
CA TRP A 331 11.52 -4.93 -0.96
C TRP A 331 12.67 -4.84 0.04
N GLU A 332 13.90 -5.12 -0.37
CA GLU A 332 15.04 -5.21 0.53
C GLU A 332 15.33 -3.88 1.24
N THR A 333 15.26 -2.75 0.53
CA THR A 333 15.47 -1.41 1.13
C THR A 333 14.47 -1.14 2.24
N LEU A 334 13.17 -1.32 1.98
CA LEU A 334 12.12 -1.13 2.97
C LEU A 334 12.28 -2.09 4.15
N ALA A 335 12.60 -3.35 3.90
CA ALA A 335 12.80 -4.34 4.95
C ALA A 335 13.98 -3.98 5.87
N ARG A 336 15.06 -3.41 5.33
CA ARG A 336 16.19 -2.89 6.12
C ARG A 336 15.78 -1.70 6.97
N GLU A 337 15.06 -0.73 6.42
CA GLU A 337 14.53 0.42 7.17
C GLU A 337 13.59 -0.02 8.30
N ALA A 338 12.76 -1.04 8.06
CA ALA A 338 11.87 -1.61 9.06
C ALA A 338 12.63 -2.26 10.22
N VAL A 339 13.68 -3.03 9.92
CA VAL A 339 14.55 -3.61 10.96
C VAL A 339 15.30 -2.53 11.73
N GLU A 340 15.82 -1.50 11.07
CA GLU A 340 16.49 -0.38 11.76
C GLU A 340 15.55 0.37 12.71
N SER A 341 14.26 0.45 12.38
CA SER A 341 13.28 1.23 13.15
C SER A 341 12.60 0.43 14.27
N GLU A 342 12.39 -0.88 14.09
CA GLU A 342 11.60 -1.74 14.97
C GLU A 342 12.40 -2.91 15.59
N GLY A 343 13.67 -3.04 15.19
CA GLY A 343 14.60 -4.13 15.53
C GLY A 343 15.27 -4.07 16.89
#